data_AF-A0AAU7Q5Z0-F1
#
_entry.id   AF-A0AAU7Q5Z0-F1
#
_cell.length_a   1.000
_cell.length_b   1.000
_cell.length_c   1.000
_cell.angle_alpha   90.00
_cell.angle_beta   90.00
_cell.angle_gamma   90.00
#
_symmetry.space_group_name_H-M   'P 1'
#
loop_
_entity.id
_entity.type
_entity.pdbx_description
1 polymer ?
#
loop_
_entity_poly.entity_id
_entity_poly.type
_entity_poly.pdbx_seq_one_letter_code
_entity_poly.pdbx_strand_id
1 'polypeptide(L)'
;MRLSISNIAWDTAEDHSVARLLQRENITAIDIVPGKYFQNLSHVRKEEVFKLCDKWAQYGIEIVGMQALLFGTSGLSLFGSMSSRKNLLHHLIKVLRISGITGAGRLVFGSPKNRDRGTLTDDEVKNIAVPFFSSIR
;
A
#
# COMPACT_ATOMS: atom_id res chain seq x y z
N MET A 1 19.29 10.45 -9.70
CA MET A 1 18.19 9.44 -9.56
C MET A 1 17.98 9.19 -8.07
N ARG A 2 16.73 9.15 -7.58
CA ARG A 2 16.43 8.89 -6.15
C ARG A 2 15.96 7.44 -6.00
N LEU A 3 16.67 6.65 -5.20
CA LEU A 3 16.33 5.25 -4.93
C LEU A 3 15.36 5.18 -3.75
N SER A 4 14.36 4.30 -3.83
CA SER A 4 13.54 3.89 -2.69
C SER A 4 13.61 2.38 -2.50
N ILE A 5 13.58 1.93 -1.26
CA ILE A 5 13.51 0.51 -0.91
C ILE A 5 12.15 0.24 -0.26
N SER A 6 11.50 -0.83 -0.68
CA SER A 6 10.22 -1.24 -0.14
C SER A 6 10.39 -2.00 1.18
N ASN A 7 9.64 -1.60 2.21
CA ASN A 7 9.64 -2.29 3.51
C ASN A 7 8.97 -3.67 3.48
N ILE A 8 8.59 -4.17 2.30
CA ILE A 8 8.27 -5.58 2.15
C ILE A 8 9.47 -6.47 2.52
N ALA A 9 10.70 -5.97 2.34
CA ALA A 9 11.94 -6.73 2.51
C ALA A 9 12.40 -6.95 3.97
N TRP A 10 11.78 -6.31 4.96
CA TRP A 10 12.10 -6.47 6.38
C TRP A 10 10.86 -6.33 7.26
N ASP A 11 10.90 -6.81 8.50
CA ASP A 11 9.81 -6.65 9.46
C ASP A 11 9.96 -5.37 10.28
N THR A 12 8.85 -4.80 10.78
CA THR A 12 8.88 -3.49 11.46
C THR A 12 9.70 -3.46 12.75
N ALA A 13 9.99 -4.63 13.33
CA ALA A 13 10.95 -4.78 14.43
C ALA A 13 12.39 -4.39 14.02
N GLU A 14 12.71 -4.48 12.72
CA GLU A 14 14.01 -4.18 12.14
C GLU A 14 14.10 -2.74 11.59
N ASP A 15 13.04 -1.93 11.69
CA ASP A 15 13.02 -0.57 11.13
C ASP A 15 14.24 0.26 11.55
N HIS A 16 14.68 0.13 12.79
CA HIS A 16 15.82 0.88 13.31
C HIS A 16 17.16 0.43 12.71
N SER A 17 17.40 -0.87 12.59
CA SER A 17 18.63 -1.39 11.97
C SER A 17 18.65 -1.08 10.47
N VAL A 18 17.51 -1.23 9.80
CA VAL A 18 17.36 -0.91 8.38
C VAL A 18 17.52 0.59 8.12
N ALA A 19 16.91 1.46 8.93
CA ALA A 19 17.06 2.90 8.76
C ALA A 19 18.53 3.35 8.82
N ARG A 20 19.32 2.80 9.75
CA ARG A 20 20.77 3.05 9.80
C ARG A 20 21.52 2.52 8.59
N LEU A 21 21.15 1.35 8.08
CA LEU A 21 21.74 0.80 6.85
C LEU A 21 21.44 1.74 5.67
N LEU A 22 20.19 2.14 5.49
CA LEU A 22 19.77 3.05 4.42
C LEU A 22 20.50 4.39 4.50
N GLN A 23 20.69 4.96 5.70
CA GLN A 23 21.50 6.17 5.88
C GLN A 23 22.94 5.99 5.41
N ARG A 24 23.60 4.87 5.76
CA ARG A 24 24.98 4.58 5.33
C ARG A 24 25.10 4.45 3.82
N GLU A 25 24.06 3.91 3.18
CA GLU A 25 23.97 3.77 1.72
C GLU A 25 23.42 5.04 1.03
N ASN A 26 23.22 6.15 1.75
CA ASN A 26 22.65 7.41 1.26
C ASN A 26 21.25 7.25 0.60
N ILE A 27 20.46 6.29 1.08
CA ILE A 27 19.08 6.08 0.65
C ILE A 27 18.14 6.83 1.59
N THR A 28 17.44 7.82 1.04
CA THR A 28 16.59 8.76 1.80
C THR A 28 15.09 8.56 1.53
N ALA A 29 14.71 7.42 0.95
CA ALA A 29 13.33 7.15 0.59
C ALA A 29 12.97 5.67 0.78
N ILE A 30 11.73 5.43 1.20
CA ILE A 30 11.15 4.10 1.27
C ILE A 30 9.75 4.07 0.69
N ASP A 31 9.35 2.88 0.25
CA ASP A 31 7.95 2.56 0.03
C ASP A 31 7.46 1.72 1.21
N ILE A 32 6.29 2.04 1.77
CA ILE A 32 5.72 1.27 2.88
C ILE A 32 4.66 0.26 2.41
N VAL A 33 4.54 -0.84 3.14
CA VAL A 33 3.47 -1.82 3.10
C VAL A 33 2.55 -1.46 4.27
N PRO A 34 1.38 -0.82 4.02
CA PRO A 34 0.55 -0.30 5.11
C PRO A 34 0.14 -1.39 6.11
N GLY A 35 -0.13 -2.61 5.63
CA GLY A 35 -0.50 -3.75 6.47
C GLY A 35 0.58 -4.21 7.46
N LYS A 36 1.85 -3.83 7.28
CA LYS A 36 2.90 -4.10 8.28
C LYS A 36 2.87 -3.13 9.46
N TYR A 37 2.38 -1.90 9.25
CA TYR A 37 2.32 -0.86 10.27
C TYR A 37 0.95 -0.75 10.94
N PHE A 38 -0.10 -1.11 10.21
CA PHE A 38 -1.47 -0.89 10.62
C PHE A 38 -2.29 -2.17 10.46
N GLN A 39 -2.71 -2.77 11.57
CA GLN A 39 -3.49 -4.02 11.55
C GLN A 39 -4.87 -3.85 10.89
N ASN A 40 -5.53 -2.71 11.10
CA ASN A 40 -6.82 -2.41 10.49
C ASN A 40 -6.85 -0.99 9.92
N LEU A 41 -6.72 -0.89 8.60
CA LEU A 41 -6.69 0.40 7.89
C LEU A 41 -7.97 1.23 8.10
N SER A 42 -9.10 0.59 8.45
CA SER A 42 -10.36 1.29 8.72
C SER A 42 -10.30 2.14 9.98
N HIS A 43 -9.46 1.76 10.95
CA HIS A 43 -9.38 2.40 12.27
C HIS A 43 -8.13 3.26 12.46
N VAL A 44 -7.25 3.34 11.45
CA VAL A 44 -6.03 4.15 11.52
C VAL A 44 -6.40 5.61 11.73
N ARG A 45 -5.90 6.20 12.81
CA ARG A 45 -6.02 7.63 13.10
C ARG A 45 -4.89 8.41 12.44
N LYS A 46 -5.10 9.71 12.20
CA LYS A 46 -4.10 10.54 11.49
C LYS A 46 -2.79 10.62 12.27
N GLU A 47 -2.89 10.68 13.59
CA GLU A 47 -1.77 10.79 14.52
C GLU A 47 -0.87 9.55 14.47
N GLU A 48 -1.42 8.38 14.19
CA GLU A 48 -0.64 7.15 14.02
C GLU A 48 0.19 7.18 12.73
N VAL A 49 -0.37 7.77 11.67
CA VAL A 49 0.35 7.96 10.41
C VAL A 49 1.44 9.02 10.56
N PHE A 50 1.16 10.15 11.25
CA PHE A 50 2.17 11.16 11.54
C PHE A 50 3.32 10.62 12.38
N LYS A 51 3.03 9.85 13.43
CA LYS A 51 4.07 9.17 14.22
C LYS A 51 4.97 8.27 13.37
N LEU A 52 4.41 7.57 12.38
CA LEU A 52 5.19 6.77 11.45
C LEU A 52 6.08 7.65 10.57
N CYS A 53 5.55 8.74 10.02
CA CYS A 53 6.34 9.70 9.25
C CYS A 53 7.50 10.28 10.08
N ASP A 54 7.21 10.73 11.30
CA ASP A 54 8.20 11.30 12.22
C ASP A 54 9.29 10.29 12.57
N LYS A 55 8.91 9.03 12.81
CA LYS A 55 9.87 7.94 13.08
C LYS A 55 10.88 7.79 11.94
N TRP A 56 10.44 7.81 10.68
CA TRP A 56 11.35 7.70 9.53
C TRP A 56 12.13 9.01 9.27
N ALA A 57 11.48 10.16 9.47
CA ALA A 57 12.09 11.47 9.32
C ALA A 57 13.26 11.71 10.30
N GLN A 58 13.24 11.10 11.48
CA GLN A 58 14.39 11.11 12.42
C GLN A 58 15.67 10.52 11.81
N TYR A 59 15.55 9.66 10.80
CA TYR A 59 16.68 9.11 10.05
C TYR A 59 16.94 9.85 8.72
N GLY A 60 16.24 10.95 8.46
CA GLY A 60 16.31 11.64 7.17
C GLY A 60 15.70 10.83 6.01
N ILE A 61 14.77 9.92 6.31
CA ILE A 61 14.13 9.04 5.34
C ILE A 61 12.66 9.45 5.17
N GLU A 62 12.24 9.63 3.92
CA GLU A 62 10.87 9.98 3.56
C GLU A 62 10.09 8.75 3.06
N ILE A 63 8.79 8.70 3.35
CA ILE A 63 7.87 7.73 2.76
C ILE A 63 7.36 8.31 1.45
N VAL A 64 7.81 7.76 0.32
CA VAL A 64 7.50 8.29 -1.03
C VAL A 64 6.51 7.43 -1.81
N GLY A 65 6.26 6.22 -1.34
CA GLY A 65 5.40 5.25 -2.00
C GLY A 65 4.77 4.26 -1.04
N MET A 66 3.82 3.49 -1.55
CA MET A 66 3.28 2.33 -0.88
C MET A 66 3.19 1.14 -1.83
N GLN A 67 3.51 -0.04 -1.31
CA GLN A 67 3.48 -1.30 -2.05
C GLN A 67 2.71 -2.37 -1.28
N ALA A 68 2.45 -3.48 -1.97
CA ALA A 68 1.72 -4.63 -1.42
C ALA A 68 0.47 -4.20 -0.64
N LEU A 69 -0.36 -3.35 -1.28
CA LEU A 69 -1.49 -2.68 -0.63
C LEU A 69 -2.52 -3.64 -0.02
N LEU A 70 -2.49 -4.91 -0.42
CA LEU A 70 -3.41 -5.97 0.01
C LEU A 70 -2.73 -7.00 0.93
N PHE A 71 -1.49 -6.73 1.35
CA PHE A 71 -0.75 -7.60 2.25
C PHE A 71 -1.53 -7.83 3.55
N GLY A 72 -1.58 -9.07 4.01
CA GLY A 72 -2.32 -9.45 5.22
C GLY A 72 -3.85 -9.42 5.09
N THR A 73 -4.40 -9.12 3.91
CA THR A 73 -5.86 -9.11 3.69
C THR A 73 -6.36 -10.40 3.05
N SER A 74 -7.65 -10.69 3.26
CA SER A 74 -8.35 -11.82 2.66
C SER A 74 -9.67 -11.36 2.07
N GLY A 75 -10.16 -12.05 1.04
CA GLY A 75 -11.49 -11.80 0.47
C GLY A 75 -11.62 -10.51 -0.33
N LEU A 76 -10.52 -9.87 -0.71
CA LEU A 76 -10.49 -8.68 -1.57
C LEU A 76 -10.06 -9.07 -2.99
N SER A 77 -11.02 -9.24 -3.89
CA SER A 77 -10.79 -9.62 -5.30
C SER A 77 -11.61 -8.75 -6.24
N LEU A 78 -10.94 -8.24 -7.28
CA LEU A 78 -11.51 -7.41 -8.33
C LEU A 78 -12.49 -8.21 -9.18
N PHE A 79 -12.10 -9.43 -9.56
CA PHE A 79 -12.90 -10.34 -10.39
C PHE A 79 -13.69 -11.37 -9.57
N GLY A 80 -13.67 -11.26 -8.24
CA GLY A 80 -14.53 -12.05 -7.36
C GLY A 80 -15.98 -11.54 -7.36
N SER A 81 -16.70 -11.89 -6.29
CA SER A 81 -18.08 -11.44 -6.09
C SER A 81 -18.19 -9.91 -5.98
N MET A 82 -19.40 -9.39 -6.25
CA MET A 82 -19.70 -7.97 -6.10
C MET A 82 -19.38 -7.43 -4.69
N SER A 83 -19.62 -8.23 -3.64
CA SER A 83 -19.26 -7.86 -2.27
C SER A 83 -17.75 -7.80 -2.05
N SER A 84 -17.00 -8.77 -2.59
CA SER A 84 -15.53 -8.78 -2.54
C SER A 84 -14.94 -7.54 -3.22
N ARG A 85 -15.47 -7.17 -4.39
CA ARG A 85 -15.06 -5.97 -5.13
C ARG A 85 -15.38 -4.68 -4.37
N LYS A 86 -16.56 -4.57 -3.77
CA LYS A 86 -16.93 -3.41 -2.94
C LYS A 86 -16.00 -3.28 -1.73
N ASN A 87 -15.66 -4.38 -1.08
CA ASN A 87 -14.72 -4.39 0.03
C ASN A 87 -13.31 -3.99 -0.42
N LEU A 88 -12.87 -4.45 -1.60
CA LEU A 88 -11.60 -4.02 -2.20
C LEU A 88 -11.57 -2.51 -2.43
N LEU A 89 -12.64 -1.93 -3.00
CA LEU A 89 -12.74 -0.48 -3.20
C LEU A 89 -12.63 0.28 -1.88
N HIS A 90 -13.39 -0.13 -0.87
CA HIS A 90 -13.33 0.49 0.46
C HIS A 90 -11.93 0.41 1.06
N HIS A 91 -11.25 -0.73 0.93
CA HIS A 91 -9.87 -0.92 1.39
C HIS A 91 -8.91 0.06 0.69
N LEU A 92 -8.99 0.18 -0.64
CA LEU A 92 -8.15 1.10 -1.40
C LEU A 92 -8.40 2.57 -1.03
N ILE A 93 -9.64 2.96 -0.74
CA ILE A 93 -9.95 4.30 -0.23
C ILE A 93 -9.26 4.55 1.13
N LYS A 94 -9.16 3.54 2.01
CA LYS A 94 -8.41 3.67 3.26
C LYS A 94 -6.91 3.81 3.01
N VAL A 95 -6.36 3.06 2.06
CA VAL A 95 -4.97 3.22 1.62
C VAL A 95 -4.71 4.64 1.10
N LEU A 96 -5.60 5.19 0.27
CA LEU A 96 -5.50 6.56 -0.24
C LEU A 96 -5.52 7.61 0.87
N ARG A 97 -6.34 7.41 1.90
CA ARG A 97 -6.34 8.30 3.07
C ARG A 97 -4.98 8.31 3.76
N ILE A 98 -4.35 7.15 3.93
CA ILE A 98 -3.01 7.06 4.53
C ILE A 98 -1.99 7.71 3.59
N SER A 99 -2.08 7.46 2.28
CA SER A 99 -1.16 8.04 1.30
C SER A 99 -1.19 9.57 1.31
N GLY A 100 -2.38 10.16 1.37
CA GLY A 100 -2.56 11.61 1.49
C GLY A 100 -1.94 12.23 2.74
N ILE A 101 -1.80 11.47 3.84
CA ILE A 101 -1.14 11.94 5.06
C ILE A 101 0.38 11.75 4.98
N THR A 102 0.83 10.59 4.47
CA THR A 102 2.27 10.31 4.32
C THR A 102 2.97 11.13 3.25
N GLY A 103 2.23 11.65 2.26
CA GLY A 103 2.80 12.25 1.06
C GLY A 103 3.20 11.21 -0.01
N ALA A 104 2.92 9.92 0.21
CA ALA A 104 3.25 8.86 -0.74
C ALA A 104 2.48 9.03 -2.06
N GLY A 105 3.17 9.50 -3.09
CA GLY A 105 2.58 9.76 -4.41
C GLY A 105 2.48 8.52 -5.31
N ARG A 106 3.14 7.42 -4.96
CA ARG A 106 3.17 6.18 -5.77
C ARG A 106 2.53 5.03 -5.01
N LEU A 107 1.44 4.48 -5.53
CA LEU A 107 0.74 3.35 -4.94
C LEU A 107 0.78 2.17 -5.91
N VAL A 108 1.48 1.09 -5.54
CA VAL A 108 1.64 -0.09 -6.41
C VAL A 108 0.53 -1.09 -6.13
N PHE A 109 -0.49 -1.08 -6.99
CA PHE A 109 -1.60 -2.03 -6.92
C PHE A 109 -1.27 -3.34 -7.64
N GLY A 110 -1.46 -4.46 -6.93
CA GLY A 110 -1.42 -5.79 -7.54
C GLY A 110 -1.24 -6.91 -6.53
N SER A 111 -1.81 -8.07 -6.83
CA SER A 111 -1.48 -9.35 -6.20
C SER A 111 -1.82 -10.49 -7.18
N PRO A 112 -1.22 -11.69 -7.05
CA PRO A 112 -1.58 -12.82 -7.91
C PRO A 112 -3.07 -13.11 -7.90
N LYS A 113 -3.69 -13.13 -6.71
CA LYS A 113 -5.13 -13.34 -6.55
C LYS A 113 -5.99 -12.24 -7.20
N ASN A 114 -5.51 -11.00 -7.24
CA ASN A 114 -6.27 -9.90 -7.87
C ASN A 114 -6.12 -9.85 -9.39
N ARG A 115 -5.19 -10.62 -9.96
CA ARG A 115 -5.06 -10.83 -11.41
C ARG A 115 -5.82 -12.07 -11.88
N ASP A 116 -6.23 -12.92 -10.95
CA ASP A 116 -7.02 -14.10 -11.27
C ASP A 116 -8.42 -13.68 -11.72
N ARG A 117 -8.68 -13.88 -13.01
CA ARG A 117 -9.96 -13.59 -13.66
C ARG A 117 -10.83 -14.84 -13.85
N GLY A 118 -10.37 -16.01 -13.37
CA GLY A 118 -11.01 -17.29 -13.63
C GLY A 118 -11.26 -17.49 -15.13
N THR A 119 -12.53 -17.70 -15.48
CA THR A 119 -12.99 -17.95 -16.85
C THR A 119 -13.50 -16.71 -17.57
N LEU A 120 -13.37 -15.51 -16.98
CA LEU A 120 -13.85 -14.27 -17.60
C LEU A 120 -13.09 -13.98 -18.90
N THR A 121 -13.85 -13.55 -19.91
CA THR A 121 -13.34 -13.05 -21.17
C THR A 121 -12.67 -11.68 -21.01
N ASP A 122 -11.90 -11.26 -22.01
CA ASP A 122 -11.24 -9.95 -22.02
C ASP A 122 -12.25 -8.79 -21.92
N ASP A 123 -13.42 -8.93 -22.55
CA ASP A 123 -14.47 -7.90 -22.53
C ASP A 123 -15.15 -7.82 -21.16
N GLU A 124 -15.45 -8.96 -20.52
CA GLU A 124 -15.98 -8.98 -19.15
C GLU A 124 -14.98 -8.39 -18.16
N VAL A 125 -13.69 -8.71 -18.30
CA VAL A 125 -12.61 -8.12 -17.49
C VAL A 125 -12.58 -6.61 -17.63
N LYS A 126 -12.64 -6.08 -18.86
CA LYS A 126 -12.67 -4.62 -19.10
C LYS A 126 -13.91 -3.97 -18.48
N ASN A 127 -15.09 -4.58 -18.65
CA ASN A 127 -16.36 -4.12 -18.09
C ASN A 127 -16.36 -4.10 -16.56
N ILE A 128 -15.51 -4.91 -15.91
CA ILE A 128 -15.33 -4.90 -14.46
C ILE A 128 -14.25 -3.90 -14.03
N ALA A 129 -13.07 -3.98 -14.63
CA ALA A 129 -11.89 -3.27 -14.18
C ALA A 129 -11.98 -1.76 -14.46
N VAL A 130 -12.45 -1.35 -15.64
CA VAL A 130 -12.48 0.06 -16.03
C VAL A 130 -13.40 0.87 -15.09
N PRO A 131 -14.66 0.47 -14.83
CA PRO A 131 -15.50 1.19 -13.87
C PRO A 131 -14.94 1.16 -12.46
N PHE A 132 -14.35 0.02 -12.04
CA PHE A 132 -13.75 -0.10 -10.71
C PHE A 132 -12.63 0.92 -10.50
N PHE A 133 -11.61 0.95 -11.36
CA PHE A 133 -10.50 1.88 -11.20
C PHE A 133 -10.90 3.34 -11.41
N SER A 134 -11.88 3.61 -12.29
CA SER A 134 -12.44 4.96 -12.49
C SER A 134 -13.23 5.48 -11.28
N SER A 135 -13.69 4.59 -10.41
CA SER A 135 -14.41 4.92 -9.16
C SER A 135 -13.49 5.23 -7.98
N ILE A 136 -12.19 4.90 -8.07
CA ILE A 136 -11.22 5.17 -7.02
C ILE A 136 -10.92 6.67 -7.00
N ARG A 137 -11.32 7.34 -5.92
CA ARG A 137 -11.16 8.78 -5.69
C ARG A 137 -10.82 9.05 -4.24
#